data_AF-A0A7X7N1B9-F1
#
_entry.id   AF-A0A7X7N1B9-F1
#
_cell.length_a   1.000
_cell.length_b   1.000
_cell.length_c   1.000
_cell.angle_alpha   90.00
_cell.angle_beta   90.00
_cell.angle_gamma   90.00
#
_symmetry.space_group_name_H-M   'P 1'
#
loop_
_entity.id
_entity.type
_entity.pdbx_description
1 polymer ?
#
loop_
_entity_poly.entity_id
_entity_poly.type
_entity_poly.pdbx_seq_one_letter_code
_entity_poly.pdbx_strand_id
1 'polypeptide(L)'
;MLLIGTDGRDDGEAERSDTLILARINPADRSAALVSIPRDTRVYIEGYGYQKINAAYAYGDLERMEGNTETSGAKLAIETVSKFAGVDIASFAQ
;
A
#
# COMPACT_ATOMS: atom_id res chain seq x y z
N MET A 1 1.10 10.20 -4.79
CA MET A 1 0.88 8.90 -5.46
C MET A 1 1.67 7.85 -4.70
N LEU A 2 1.13 6.64 -4.58
CA LEU A 2 1.83 5.48 -4.03
C LEU A 2 2.26 4.55 -5.15
N LEU A 3 3.54 4.22 -5.22
CA LEU A 3 4.03 3.15 -6.09
C LEU A 3 4.14 1.88 -5.25
N ILE A 4 3.55 0.80 -5.75
CA ILE A 4 3.49 -0.50 -5.10
C ILE A 4 4.20 -1.48 -6.04
N GLY A 5 5.24 -2.15 -5.57
CA GLY A 5 5.82 -3.30 -6.26
C GLY A 5 5.31 -4.57 -5.60
N THR A 6 4.59 -5.41 -6.35
CA THR A 6 4.14 -6.74 -5.89
C THR A 6 4.99 -7.83 -6.54
N ASP A 7 5.35 -8.88 -5.78
CA ASP A 7 5.87 -10.13 -6.33
C ASP A 7 4.68 -11.06 -6.56
N GLY A 8 3.88 -10.72 -7.58
CA GLY A 8 2.78 -11.57 -8.06
C GLY A 8 3.30 -12.55 -9.10
N ARG A 9 3.23 -13.84 -8.80
CA ARG A 9 3.31 -14.91 -9.80
C ARG A 9 1.88 -15.39 -10.07
N ASP A 10 1.64 -15.87 -11.29
CA ASP A 10 0.33 -16.28 -11.84
C ASP A 10 -0.30 -17.53 -11.16
N ASP A 11 0.05 -17.82 -9.90
CA ASP A 11 -0.23 -19.08 -9.18
C ASP A 11 -1.24 -18.97 -8.02
N GLY A 12 -1.88 -17.80 -7.82
CA GLY A 12 -3.05 -17.69 -6.93
C GLY A 12 -2.74 -17.65 -5.43
N GLU A 13 -1.49 -17.35 -5.05
CA GLU A 13 -1.14 -17.03 -3.66
C GLU A 13 -1.46 -15.56 -3.33
N ALA A 14 -1.72 -15.28 -2.05
CA ALA A 14 -1.95 -13.92 -1.58
C ALA A 14 -0.70 -13.05 -1.83
N GLU A 15 -0.82 -12.11 -2.76
CA GLU A 15 0.26 -11.23 -3.18
C GLU A 15 0.75 -10.36 -2.01
N ARG A 16 2.07 -10.20 -1.92
CA ARG A 16 2.70 -9.29 -0.95
C ARG A 16 3.28 -8.11 -1.70
N SER A 17 3.14 -6.91 -1.13
CA SER A 17 3.88 -5.75 -1.61
C SER A 17 5.32 -5.82 -1.07
N ASP A 18 6.29 -5.93 -1.96
CA ASP A 18 7.70 -5.97 -1.60
C ASP A 18 8.35 -4.58 -1.61
N THR A 19 7.73 -3.60 -2.29
CA THR A 19 8.22 -2.21 -2.33
C THR A 19 7.07 -1.22 -2.26
N LEU A 20 7.14 -0.27 -1.32
CA LEU A 20 6.22 0.87 -1.22
C LEU A 20 7.03 2.16 -1.35
N ILE A 21 6.74 2.97 -2.37
CA ILE A 21 7.39 4.27 -2.58
C ILE A 21 6.32 5.36 -2.64
N LEU A 22 6.41 6.32 -1.72
CA LEU A 22 5.59 7.52 -1.76
C LEU A 22 6.21 8.52 -2.73
N ALA A 23 5.46 8.89 -3.76
CA ALA A 23 5.87 9.85 -4.77
C ALA A 23 5.03 11.13 -4.70
N ARG A 24 5.71 12.27 -4.60
CA ARG A 24 5.12 13.61 -4.75
C ARG A 24 5.74 14.30 -5.94
N ILE A 25 4.91 14.65 -6.91
CA ILE A 25 5.30 15.42 -8.09
C ILE A 25 4.82 16.85 -7.88
N ASN A 26 5.74 17.83 -7.93
CA ASN A 26 5.41 19.24 -7.90
C ASN A 26 5.71 19.86 -9.27
N PRO A 27 4.69 20.06 -10.12
CA PRO A 27 4.90 20.61 -11.46
C PRO A 27 5.30 22.09 -11.45
N ALA A 28 4.93 22.85 -10.41
CA ALA A 28 5.30 24.27 -10.28
C ALA A 28 6.82 24.43 -10.11
N ASP A 29 7.42 23.55 -9.29
CA ASP A 29 8.87 23.57 -9.01
C ASP A 29 9.65 22.61 -9.91
N ARG A 30 9.00 21.95 -10.88
CA ARG A 30 9.56 20.87 -11.72
C ARG A 30 10.36 19.83 -10.93
N SER A 31 9.88 19.49 -9.74
CA SER A 31 10.57 18.60 -8.81
C SER A 31 9.72 17.37 -8.50
N ALA A 32 10.40 16.27 -8.21
CA ALA A 32 9.79 15.04 -7.72
C ALA A 32 10.52 14.60 -6.45
N ALA A 33 9.75 14.28 -5.42
CA ALA A 33 10.24 13.69 -4.19
C ALA A 33 9.75 12.24 -4.12
N LEU A 34 10.69 11.33 -3.86
CA LEU A 34 10.42 9.91 -3.69
C LEU A 34 10.92 9.50 -2.31
N VAL A 35 10.07 8.83 -1.55
CA VAL A 35 10.40 8.31 -0.22
C VAL A 35 10.05 6.84 -0.18
N SER A 36 11.06 5.99 -0.01
CA SER A 36 10.85 4.56 0.19
C SER A 36 10.35 4.30 1.60
N ILE A 37 9.29 3.50 1.71
CA ILE A 37 8.75 3.04 2.99
C ILE A 37 9.25 1.61 3.22
N PRO A 38 10.01 1.35 4.30
CA PRO A 38 10.49 0.00 4.58
C PRO A 38 9.33 -0.98 4.77
N ARG A 39 9.39 -2.15 4.12
CA ARG A 39 8.31 -3.17 4.16
C ARG A 39 7.93 -3.65 5.57
N ASP A 40 8.91 -3.68 6.48
CA ASP A 40 8.78 -4.19 7.84
C ASP A 40 8.42 -3.07 8.83
N THR A 41 8.04 -1.88 8.33
CA THR A 41 7.59 -0.77 9.17
C THR A 41 6.37 -1.23 9.98
N ARG A 42 6.46 -1.12 11.31
CA ARG A 42 5.38 -1.49 12.21
C ARG A 42 4.34 -0.37 12.22
N VAL A 43 3.15 -0.67 11.74
CA VAL A 43 2.02 0.26 11.61
C VAL A 43 0.76 -0.36 12.17
N TYR A 44 -0.20 0.49 12.54
CA TYR A 44 -1.54 0.04 12.87
C TYR A 44 -2.36 -0.10 11.60
N ILE A 45 -2.86 -1.30 11.34
CA ILE A 45 -3.77 -1.60 10.23
C ILE A 45 -5.18 -1.73 10.82
N GLU A 46 -6.13 -0.97 10.27
CA GLU A 46 -7.52 -1.02 10.70
C GLU A 46 -8.07 -2.45 10.57
N GLY A 47 -8.72 -2.97 11.61
CA GLY A 47 -9.22 -4.37 11.63
C GLY A 47 -8.18 -5.45 11.95
N TYR A 48 -6.87 -5.19 11.82
CA TYR A 48 -5.80 -6.19 12.00
C TYR A 48 -4.80 -5.86 13.12
N GLY A 49 -4.88 -4.67 13.69
CA GLY A 49 -4.00 -4.21 14.77
C GLY A 49 -2.59 -3.86 14.29
N TYR A 50 -1.60 -3.96 15.19
CA TYR A 50 -0.22 -3.63 14.85
C TYR A 50 0.45 -4.74 14.05
N GLN A 51 0.77 -4.44 12.80
CA GLN A 51 1.38 -5.37 11.85
C GLN A 51 2.48 -4.68 11.04
N LYS A 52 3.15 -5.44 10.18
CA LYS A 52 4.07 -4.88 9.18
C LYS A 52 3.28 -4.22 8.06
N ILE A 53 3.75 -3.09 7.55
CA ILE A 53 3.01 -2.32 6.55
C ILE A 53 2.76 -3.09 5.25
N ASN A 54 3.66 -4.00 4.87
CA ASN A 54 3.47 -4.85 3.70
C ASN A 54 2.28 -5.83 3.82
N ALA A 55 1.89 -6.17 5.05
CA ALA A 55 0.77 -7.05 5.31
C ALA A 55 -0.58 -6.40 4.95
N ALA A 56 -0.66 -5.05 4.93
CA ALA A 56 -1.87 -4.33 4.54
C ALA A 56 -2.36 -4.73 3.13
N TYR A 57 -1.42 -4.95 2.20
CA TYR A 57 -1.76 -5.38 0.85
C TYR A 57 -2.33 -6.81 0.85
N ALA A 58 -1.64 -7.74 1.52
CA ALA A 58 -2.10 -9.13 1.60
C ALA A 58 -3.47 -9.26 2.31
N TYR A 59 -3.69 -8.51 3.40
CA TYR A 59 -4.97 -8.52 4.09
C TYR A 59 -6.10 -7.95 3.23
N GLY A 60 -5.84 -6.85 2.49
CA GLY A 60 -6.84 -6.27 1.61
C GLY A 60 -7.24 -7.21 0.46
N ASP A 61 -6.30 -8.01 -0.05
CA ASP A 61 -6.62 -9.01 -1.06
C ASP A 61 -7.34 -10.24 -0.49
N LEU A 62 -7.00 -10.66 0.72
CA LEU A 62 -7.74 -11.71 1.43
C LEU A 62 -9.20 -11.29 1.66
N GLU A 63 -9.46 -10.07 2.14
CA GLU A 63 -10.83 -9.57 2.30
C GLU A 63 -11.62 -9.57 0.97
N ARG A 64 -10.94 -9.19 -0.12
CA ARG A 64 -11.52 -9.23 -1.46
C ARG A 64 -11.91 -10.65 -1.87
N MET A 65 -11.06 -11.63 -1.58
CA MET A 65 -11.33 -13.05 -1.86
C MET A 65 -12.44 -13.62 -0.98
N GLU A 66 -12.60 -13.12 0.24
CA GLU A 66 -13.67 -13.49 1.18
C GLU A 66 -15.05 -12.87 0.83
N GLY A 67 -15.11 -12.07 -0.23
CA GLY A 67 -16.36 -11.52 -0.77
C GLY A 67 -16.59 -10.04 -0.49
N ASN A 68 -15.64 -9.35 0.15
CA ASN A 68 -15.69 -7.90 0.30
C ASN A 68 -15.16 -7.21 -0.97
N THR A 69 -16.03 -6.93 -1.93
CA THR A 69 -15.67 -6.28 -3.19
C THR A 69 -15.31 -4.80 -3.03
N GLU A 70 -15.55 -4.20 -1.85
CA GLU A 70 -15.20 -2.81 -1.58
C GLU A 70 -13.73 -2.64 -1.14
N THR A 71 -13.07 -3.70 -0.69
CA THR A 71 -11.65 -3.70 -0.31
C THR A 71 -10.80 -4.34 -1.41
N SER A 72 -9.59 -3.82 -1.58
CA SER A 72 -8.51 -4.46 -2.35
C SER A 72 -7.19 -4.31 -1.61
N GLY A 73 -6.19 -5.13 -1.94
CA GLY A 73 -4.85 -5.01 -1.36
C GLY A 73 -4.28 -3.59 -1.52
N ALA A 74 -4.42 -3.02 -2.72
CA ALA A 74 -4.01 -1.64 -2.98
C ALA A 74 -4.78 -0.63 -2.10
N LYS A 75 -6.10 -0.78 -1.92
CA LYS A 75 -6.91 0.16 -1.14
C LYS A 75 -6.50 0.17 0.34
N LEU A 76 -6.37 -0.99 0.96
CA LEU A 76 -5.97 -1.10 2.36
C LEU A 76 -4.53 -0.63 2.59
N ALA A 77 -3.64 -0.90 1.61
CA ALA A 77 -2.28 -0.37 1.63
C ALA A 77 -2.24 1.17 1.56
N ILE A 78 -3.02 1.79 0.67
CA ILE A 78 -3.11 3.26 0.57
C ILE A 78 -3.62 3.86 1.88
N GLU A 79 -4.68 3.30 2.47
CA GLU A 79 -5.22 3.82 3.73
C GLU A 79 -4.20 3.72 4.87
N THR A 80 -3.53 2.58 4.97
CA THR A 80 -2.50 2.34 5.99
C THR A 80 -1.32 3.30 5.81
N VAL A 81 -0.83 3.46 4.58
CA VAL A 81 0.29 4.36 4.28
C VAL A 81 -0.11 5.82 4.49
N SER A 82 -1.33 6.21 4.11
CA SER A 82 -1.87 7.55 4.32
C SER A 82 -1.89 7.90 5.80
N LYS A 83 -2.46 7.01 6.64
CA LYS A 83 -2.47 7.18 8.11
C LYS A 83 -1.06 7.22 8.70
N PHE A 84 -0.16 6.36 8.23
CA PHE A 84 1.23 6.31 8.72
C PHE A 84 2.04 7.56 8.36
N ALA A 85 1.96 8.00 7.10
CA ALA A 85 2.72 9.14 6.60
C ALA A 85 2.05 10.48 6.90
N GLY A 86 0.78 10.49 7.33
CA GLY A 86 0.01 11.69 7.63
C GLY A 86 -0.28 12.54 6.38
N VAL A 87 -0.35 11.91 5.21
CA VAL A 87 -0.55 12.60 3.92
C VAL A 87 -1.56 11.88 3.07
N ASP A 88 -2.47 12.63 2.46
CA ASP A 88 -3.48 12.07 1.59
C ASP A 88 -2.87 11.57 0.26
N ILE A 89 -3.20 10.33 -0.09
CA ILE A 89 -2.72 9.68 -1.30
C ILE A 89 -3.88 9.58 -2.29
N ALA A 90 -3.85 10.42 -3.31
CA ALA A 90 -4.92 10.51 -4.31
C ALA A 90 -4.89 9.39 -5.38
N SER A 91 -3.76 8.73 -5.57
CA SER A 91 -3.56 7.74 -6.64
C SER A 91 -2.49 6.72 -6.29
N PHE A 92 -2.57 5.55 -6.93
CA PHE A 92 -1.54 4.51 -6.84
C PHE A 92 -1.19 3.95 -8.22
N ALA A 93 -0.02 3.34 -8.32
CA ALA A 93 0.39 2.48 -9.42
C ALA A 93 0.97 1.19 -8.82
N GLN A 94 0.67 0.07 -9.48
CA GLN A 94 1.05 -1.30 -9.10
C GLN A 94 1.73 -1.94 -10.31
#